data_AF-A0A9P8HNF6-F1
#
_entry.id   AF-A0A9P8HNF6-F1
#
_cell.length_a   1.000
_cell.length_b   1.000
_cell.length_c   1.000
_cell.angle_alpha   90.00
_cell.angle_beta   90.00
_cell.angle_gamma   90.00
#
_symmetry.space_group_name_H-M   'P 1'
#
loop_
_entity.id
_entity.type
_entity.pdbx_description
1 polymer ?
#
loop_
_entity_poly.entity_id
_entity_poly.type
_entity_poly.pdbx_seq_one_letter_code
_entity_poly.pdbx_strand_id
1 'polypeptide(L)'
;YRGHWCPFCMAYLRVLQDLSPTITAAGGCPVIVSAQDEEHLAEVRSSSGYTGEAINDPENTLAKRLAADGIINVAITEWQGYPHGLAQPAILVIKKDGSVVETWAIVPSE
;
A
#
# COMPACT_ATOMS: atom_id res chain seq x y z
N TYR A 1 -1.38 0.78 -2.33
CA TYR A 1 -1.98 1.98 -2.94
C TYR A 1 -1.95 1.83 -4.45
N ARG A 2 -2.72 2.63 -5.20
CA ARG A 2 -2.84 2.48 -6.67
C ARG A 2 -1.60 2.94 -7.44
N GLY A 3 -1.21 4.20 -7.25
CA GLY A 3 -0.08 4.84 -7.95
C GLY A 3 -0.04 6.35 -7.74
N HIS A 4 1.00 7.01 -8.24
CA HIS A 4 1.24 8.46 -8.10
C HIS A 4 0.06 9.32 -8.57
N TRP A 5 -0.62 8.89 -9.62
CA TRP A 5 -1.75 9.59 -10.25
C TRP A 5 -3.04 9.58 -9.40
N CYS A 6 -3.11 8.77 -8.34
CA CYS A 6 -4.32 8.59 -7.53
C CYS A 6 -4.38 9.64 -6.40
N PRO A 7 -5.25 10.67 -6.48
CA PRO A 7 -5.30 11.73 -5.46
C PRO A 7 -5.74 11.21 -4.09
N PHE A 8 -6.69 10.26 -4.07
CA PHE A 8 -7.12 9.57 -2.85
C PHE A 8 -5.93 8.87 -2.17
N CYS A 9 -5.09 8.20 -2.96
CA CYS A 9 -3.93 7.49 -2.46
C CYS A 9 -2.89 8.46 -1.89
N MET A 10 -2.58 9.55 -2.60
CA MET A 10 -1.62 10.54 -2.13
C MET A 10 -2.09 11.22 -0.83
N ALA A 11 -3.40 11.44 -0.66
CA ALA A 11 -3.96 11.95 0.59
C ALA A 11 -3.72 10.99 1.76
N TYR A 12 -3.95 9.68 1.58
CA TYR A 12 -3.66 8.67 2.60
C TYR A 12 -2.17 8.57 2.92
N LEU A 13 -1.30 8.68 1.92
CA LEU A 13 0.14 8.65 2.14
C LEU A 13 0.65 9.88 2.91
N ARG A 14 0.05 11.07 2.73
CA ARG A 14 0.33 12.25 3.57
C ARG A 14 -0.02 11.97 5.03
N VAL A 15 -1.19 11.41 5.29
CA VAL A 15 -1.59 11.03 6.65
C VAL A 15 -0.63 9.99 7.24
N LEU A 16 -0.22 8.99 6.45
CA LEU A 16 0.77 8.01 6.89
C LEU A 16 2.12 8.67 7.22
N GLN A 17 2.57 9.64 6.42
CA GLN A 17 3.78 10.40 6.70
C GLN A 17 3.65 11.18 8.01
N ASP A 18 2.54 11.87 8.24
CA ASP A 18 2.28 12.63 9.48
C ASP A 18 2.27 11.71 10.72
N LEU A 19 1.80 10.48 10.57
CA LEU A 19 1.76 9.47 11.64
C LEU A 19 3.08 8.69 11.80
N SER A 20 3.97 8.73 10.80
CA SER A 20 5.22 7.94 10.79
C SER A 20 6.09 8.16 12.03
N PRO A 21 6.29 9.38 12.55
CA PRO A 21 7.04 9.58 13.80
C PRO A 21 6.43 8.85 15.01
N THR A 22 5.10 8.86 15.14
CA THR A 22 4.40 8.15 16.23
C THR A 22 4.50 6.63 16.07
N ILE A 23 4.34 6.13 14.84
CA ILE A 23 4.46 4.70 14.54
C ILE A 23 5.87 4.20 14.86
N THR A 24 6.90 4.94 14.41
CA THR A 24 8.30 4.57 14.64
C THR A 24 8.70 4.68 16.11
N ALA A 25 8.23 5.68 16.85
CA ALA A 25 8.44 5.80 18.29
C ALA A 25 7.83 4.64 19.08
N ALA A 26 6.74 4.05 18.59
CA ALA A 26 6.12 2.84 19.15
C ALA A 26 6.82 1.53 18.71
N GLY A 27 7.92 1.61 17.95
CA GLY A 27 8.66 0.46 17.43
C GLY A 27 8.05 -0.18 16.17
N GLY A 28 7.08 0.49 15.54
CA GLY A 28 6.50 0.10 14.26
C GLY A 28 7.33 0.56 13.06
N CYS A 29 6.99 0.04 11.88
CA CYS A 29 7.61 0.41 10.62
C CYS A 29 6.51 0.71 9.59
N PRO A 30 6.27 1.99 9.22
CA PRO A 30 5.35 2.30 8.13
C PRO A 30 5.97 1.86 6.79
N VAL A 31 5.16 1.19 5.96
CA VAL A 31 5.56 0.70 4.64
C VAL A 31 4.44 0.98 3.65
N ILE A 32 4.79 1.44 2.45
CA ILE A 32 3.84 1.57 1.33
C ILE A 32 4.10 0.49 0.30
N VAL A 33 3.05 -0.04 -0.33
CA VAL A 33 3.14 -1.08 -1.36
C VAL A 33 2.29 -0.69 -2.57
N SER A 34 2.82 -0.86 -3.77
CA SER A 34 2.09 -0.60 -5.02
C SER A 34 2.55 -1.51 -6.14
N ALA A 35 1.64 -1.82 -7.06
CA ALA A 35 1.95 -2.50 -8.33
C ALA A 35 2.41 -1.54 -9.44
N GLN A 36 2.51 -0.25 -9.14
CA GLN A 36 3.05 0.74 -10.08
C GLN A 36 4.57 0.59 -10.19
N ASP A 37 5.08 0.73 -11.41
CA ASP A 37 6.52 0.76 -11.69
C ASP A 37 7.29 1.69 -10.75
N GLU A 38 8.48 1.24 -10.34
CA GLU A 38 9.35 1.95 -9.41
C GLU A 38 9.82 3.31 -9.95
N GLU A 39 9.83 3.50 -11.27
CA GLU A 39 10.20 4.78 -11.89
C GLU A 39 9.36 5.97 -11.36
N HIS A 40 8.13 5.69 -10.92
CA HIS A 40 7.22 6.70 -10.39
C HIS A 40 7.35 6.94 -8.87
N LEU A 41 8.20 6.20 -8.16
CA LEU A 41 8.35 6.37 -6.71
C LEU A 41 8.79 7.78 -6.34
N ALA A 42 9.62 8.42 -7.16
CA ALA A 42 10.03 9.81 -6.96
C ALA A 42 8.83 10.78 -6.96
N GLU A 43 7.88 10.58 -7.87
CA GLU A 43 6.66 11.39 -7.97
C GLU A 43 5.71 11.12 -6.79
N VAL A 44 5.61 9.87 -6.35
CA VAL A 44 4.85 9.50 -5.13
C VAL A 44 5.41 10.25 -3.93
N ARG A 45 6.73 10.24 -3.74
CA ARG A 45 7.40 10.93 -2.63
C ARG A 45 7.20 12.44 -2.71
N SER A 46 7.39 13.02 -3.89
CA SER A 46 7.16 14.45 -4.12
C SER A 46 5.70 14.87 -3.81
N SER A 47 4.73 14.08 -4.26
CA SER A 47 3.31 14.39 -4.13
C SER A 47 2.76 14.15 -2.72
N SER A 48 3.22 13.11 -2.03
CA SER A 48 2.71 12.72 -0.72
C SER A 48 3.57 13.18 0.46
N GLY A 49 4.82 13.58 0.22
CA GLY A 49 5.79 13.82 1.29
C GLY A 49 6.25 12.55 2.01
N TYR A 50 5.77 11.36 1.63
CA TYR A 50 6.14 10.11 2.28
C TYR A 50 7.62 9.77 2.01
N THR A 51 8.40 9.54 3.07
CA THR A 51 9.84 9.25 2.96
C THR A 51 10.23 7.88 3.51
N GLY A 52 9.25 7.10 3.98
CA GLY A 52 9.50 5.78 4.55
C GLY A 52 9.76 4.68 3.51
N GLU A 53 9.73 3.45 4.00
CA GLU A 53 9.96 2.25 3.20
C GLU A 53 8.85 2.07 2.14
N ALA A 54 9.25 1.64 0.94
CA ALA A 54 8.35 1.39 -0.18
C ALA A 54 8.68 0.06 -0.85
N ILE A 55 7.67 -0.77 -1.09
CA ILE A 55 7.78 -2.02 -1.82
C ILE A 55 7.13 -1.83 -3.20
N ASN A 56 7.93 -2.05 -4.24
CA ASN A 56 7.44 -2.20 -5.61
C ASN A 56 6.99 -3.66 -5.82
N ASP A 57 5.70 -3.88 -6.10
CA ASP A 57 5.07 -5.19 -6.25
C ASP A 57 4.29 -5.30 -7.57
N PRO A 58 4.94 -5.16 -8.74
CA PRO A 58 4.27 -5.03 -10.04
C PRO A 58 3.45 -6.28 -10.43
N GLU A 59 3.79 -7.45 -9.88
CA GLU A 59 3.07 -8.70 -10.11
C GLU A 59 1.94 -8.97 -9.08
N ASN A 60 1.76 -8.06 -8.12
CA ASN A 60 0.88 -8.23 -6.97
C ASN A 60 1.20 -9.50 -6.15
N THR A 61 2.46 -9.90 -6.11
CA THR A 61 2.91 -11.14 -5.44
C THR A 61 2.67 -11.08 -3.94
N LEU A 62 2.94 -9.93 -3.32
CA LEU A 62 2.69 -9.74 -1.89
C LEU A 62 1.18 -9.76 -1.60
N ALA A 63 0.39 -9.03 -2.39
CA ALA A 63 -1.07 -8.99 -2.22
C ALA A 63 -1.69 -10.39 -2.37
N LYS A 64 -1.31 -11.15 -3.39
CA LYS A 64 -1.77 -12.53 -3.63
C LYS A 64 -1.36 -13.47 -2.49
N ARG A 65 -0.13 -13.33 -1.99
CA ARG A 65 0.35 -14.17 -0.89
C ARG A 65 -0.43 -13.90 0.40
N LEU A 66 -0.63 -12.64 0.75
CA LEU A 66 -1.41 -12.25 1.94
C LEU A 66 -2.87 -12.73 1.85
N ALA A 67 -3.45 -12.74 0.64
CA ALA A 67 -4.78 -13.30 0.42
C ALA A 67 -4.80 -14.83 0.60
N ALA A 68 -3.81 -15.54 0.05
CA ALA A 68 -3.68 -16.99 0.20
C ALA A 68 -3.47 -17.43 1.67
N ASP A 69 -2.76 -16.61 2.44
CA ASP A 69 -2.54 -16.82 3.88
C ASP A 69 -3.76 -16.41 4.73
N GLY A 70 -4.85 -15.93 4.11
CA GLY A 70 -6.08 -15.51 4.80
C GLY A 70 -5.95 -14.23 5.62
N ILE A 71 -4.92 -13.41 5.37
CA ILE A 71 -4.59 -12.21 6.14
C ILE A 71 -5.41 -11.01 5.67
N ILE A 72 -5.37 -10.72 4.36
CA ILE A 72 -6.13 -9.63 3.76
C ILE A 72 -6.39 -9.93 2.28
N ASN A 73 -7.62 -9.70 1.82
CA ASN A 73 -7.96 -9.81 0.41
C ASN A 73 -7.99 -8.41 -0.22
N VAL A 74 -6.93 -8.07 -0.95
CA VAL A 74 -6.84 -6.80 -1.68
C VAL A 74 -7.38 -7.03 -3.10
N ALA A 75 -8.42 -6.30 -3.47
CA ALA A 75 -8.93 -6.37 -4.84
C ALA A 75 -7.84 -5.95 -5.84
N ILE A 76 -7.66 -6.73 -6.90
CA ILE A 76 -6.76 -6.44 -8.02
C ILE A 76 -7.64 -6.28 -9.25
N THR A 77 -7.61 -5.10 -9.88
CA THR A 77 -8.46 -4.79 -11.04
C THR A 77 -7.61 -4.48 -12.26
N GLU A 78 -8.09 -4.82 -13.45
CA GLU A 78 -7.42 -4.43 -14.69
C GLU A 78 -7.31 -2.89 -14.80
N TRP A 79 -6.15 -2.40 -15.22
CA TRP A 79 -5.91 -0.98 -15.43
C TRP A 79 -4.81 -0.78 -16.47
N GLN A 80 -4.95 0.23 -17.32
CA GLN A 80 -3.96 0.55 -18.34
C GLN A 80 -2.61 0.92 -17.69
N GLY A 81 -1.53 0.28 -18.14
CA GLY A 81 -0.19 0.48 -17.58
C GLY A 81 0.15 -0.42 -16.38
N TYR A 82 -0.74 -1.34 -16.00
CA TYR A 82 -0.52 -2.34 -14.95
C TYR A 82 -0.72 -3.74 -15.53
N PRO A 83 0.33 -4.39 -16.08
CA PRO A 83 0.20 -5.67 -16.80
C PRO A 83 -0.41 -6.79 -15.97
N HIS A 84 -0.26 -6.73 -14.64
CA HIS A 84 -0.78 -7.74 -13.70
C HIS A 84 -1.91 -7.19 -12.82
N GLY A 85 -2.52 -6.09 -13.25
CA GLY A 85 -3.58 -5.40 -12.52
C GLY A 85 -3.08 -4.48 -11.41
N LEU A 86 -4.01 -3.65 -10.97
CA LEU A 86 -3.83 -2.60 -9.98
C LEU A 86 -4.33 -3.07 -8.62
N ALA A 87 -3.46 -3.11 -7.61
CA ALA A 87 -3.89 -3.26 -6.22
C ALA A 87 -4.76 -2.08 -5.78
N GLN A 88 -5.97 -2.38 -5.33
CA GLN A 88 -6.86 -1.39 -4.76
C GLN A 88 -6.37 -0.93 -3.36
N PRO A 89 -6.73 0.29 -2.91
CA PRO A 89 -6.33 0.78 -1.60
C PRO A 89 -6.69 -0.16 -0.45
N ALA A 90 -5.71 -0.42 0.40
CA ALA A 90 -5.84 -1.25 1.58
C ALA A 90 -4.85 -0.80 2.67
N ILE A 91 -5.16 -1.17 3.92
CA ILE A 91 -4.37 -0.96 5.13
C ILE A 91 -4.28 -2.31 5.84
N LEU A 92 -3.05 -2.67 6.24
CA LEU A 92 -2.77 -3.82 7.08
C LEU A 92 -1.83 -3.37 8.20
N VAL A 93 -2.23 -3.63 9.43
CA VAL A 93 -1.37 -3.47 10.61
C VAL A 93 -1.13 -4.85 11.20
N ILE A 94 0.13 -5.27 11.23
CA ILE A 94 0.55 -6.59 11.68
C ILE A 94 1.69 -6.48 12.68
N LYS A 95 1.70 -7.34 13.70
CA LYS A 95 2.79 -7.45 14.67
C LYS A 95 3.91 -8.33 14.13
N LYS A 96 5.08 -8.28 14.77
CA LYS A 96 6.24 -9.12 14.43
C LYS A 96 5.97 -10.63 14.53
N ASP A 97 5.02 -11.05 15.36
CA ASP A 97 4.61 -12.45 15.51
C ASP A 97 3.61 -12.91 14.43
N GLY A 98 3.25 -12.03 13.49
CA GLY A 98 2.29 -12.31 12.43
C GLY A 98 0.83 -12.06 12.82
N SER A 99 0.54 -11.66 14.06
CA SER A 99 -0.83 -11.33 14.46
C SER A 99 -1.32 -10.04 13.82
N VAL A 100 -2.51 -10.10 13.22
CA VAL A 100 -3.19 -8.95 12.61
C VAL A 100 -3.81 -8.09 13.70
N VAL A 101 -3.52 -6.79 13.66
CA VAL A 101 -4.10 -5.78 14.54
C VAL A 101 -5.28 -5.10 13.88
N GLU A 102 -5.15 -4.76 12.60
CA GLU A 102 -6.17 -4.06 11.83
C GLU A 102 -6.04 -4.42 10.35
N THR A 103 -7.19 -4.59 9.68
CA THR A 103 -7.27 -4.73 8.23
C THR A 103 -8.41 -3.90 7.67
N TRP A 104 -8.12 -3.20 6.59
CA TRP A 104 -9.13 -2.53 5.80
C TRP A 104 -8.74 -2.65 4.33
N ALA A 105 -9.66 -3.06 3.48
CA ALA A 105 -9.48 -3.04 2.03
C ALA A 105 -10.72 -2.43 1.41
N ILE A 106 -10.53 -1.55 0.42
CA ILE A 106 -11.68 -1.07 -0.33
C ILE A 106 -12.31 -2.25 -1.06
N VAL A 107 -13.64 -2.33 -0.99
CA VAL A 107 -14.44 -3.22 -1.83
C VAL A 107 -14.96 -2.35 -2.97
N PRO A 108 -14.43 -2.48 -4.19
CA PRO A 108 -14.98 -1.77 -5.34
C PRO A 108 -16.45 -2.15 -5.50
N SER A 109 -17.32 -1.17 -5.77
CA SER A 109 -18.70 -1.47 -6.17
C SER A 109 -18.68 -2.28 -7.47
N GLU A 110 -19.51 -3.33 -7.54
CA GLU A 110 -19.78 -4.08 -8.78
C GLU A 110 -20.28 -3.18 -9.92
#